data_AF-A0A537LPL2-F1
#
_entry.id   AF-A0A537LPL2-F1
#
_cell.length_a   1.000
_cell.length_b   1.000
_cell.length_c   1.000
_cell.angle_alpha   90.00
_cell.angle_beta   90.00
_cell.angle_gamma   90.00
#
_symmetry.space_group_name_H-M   'P 1'
#
loop_
_entity.id
_entity.type
_entity.pdbx_description
1 polymer ?
#
loop_
_entity_poly.entity_id
_entity_poly.type
_entity_poly.pdbx_seq_one_letter_code
_entity_poly.pdbx_strand_id
1 'polypeptide(L)' 'MRTIGIVVGLLLIVFGVIWILQGINVLPGSFMSGRPGYAVLGLAVMIVGLVILLRSARRRPAMVGPRT' A
#
# COMPACT_ATOMS: atom_id res chain seq x y z
N MET A 1 9.30 -15.37 -2.09
CA MET A 1 8.25 -14.65 -1.34
C MET A 1 8.44 -13.13 -1.28
N ARG A 2 9.68 -12.60 -1.26
CA ARG A 2 9.94 -11.15 -1.16
C ARG A 2 9.34 -10.31 -2.29
N THR A 3 9.46 -10.76 -3.54
CA THR A 3 8.91 -10.04 -4.72
C THR A 3 7.39 -9.97 -4.69
N ILE A 4 6.72 -11.05 -4.25
CA ILE A 4 5.26 -11.12 -4.13
C ILE A 4 4.79 -10.09 -3.10
N GLY A 5 5.45 -9.99 -1.94
CA GLY A 5 5.12 -9.00 -0.92
C GLY A 5 5.29 -7.55 -1.39
N ILE A 6 6.31 -7.28 -2.22
CA ILE A 6 6.51 -5.95 -2.83
C ILE A 6 5.37 -5.63 -3.80
N VAL A 7 5.03 -6.55 -4.72
CA VAL A 7 3.96 -6.35 -5.71
C VAL A 7 2.61 -6.15 -5.02
N VAL A 8 2.27 -7.00 -4.06
CA VAL A 8 1.03 -6.90 -3.28
C VAL A 8 0.96 -5.59 -2.51
N GLY A 9 2.06 -5.19 -1.85
CA GLY A 9 2.13 -3.91 -1.13
C GLY A 9 1.90 -2.71 -2.07
N LEU A 10 2.49 -2.73 -3.26
CA LEU A 10 2.32 -1.67 -4.25
C LEU A 10 0.88 -1.57 -4.76
N LEU A 11 0.26 -2.71 -5.09
CA LEU A 11 -1.14 -2.77 -5.54
C LEU A 11 -2.08 -2.21 -4.48
N LEU A 12 -1.91 -2.61 -3.22
CA LEU A 12 -2.72 -2.11 -2.11
C LEU A 12 -2.59 -0.59 -1.95
N ILE A 13 -1.38 -0.03 -2.10
CA ILE A 13 -1.17 1.42 -2.06
C ILE A 13 -1.95 2.11 -3.19
N VAL A 14 -1.84 1.60 -4.43
CA VAL A 14 -2.54 2.18 -5.60
C VAL A 14 -4.05 2.14 -5.39
N PHE A 15 -4.61 1.00 -4.98
CA PHE A 15 -6.05 0.87 -4.71
C PHE A 15 -6.50 1.78 -3.55
N GLY A 16 -5.71 1.88 -2.49
CA GLY A 16 -5.97 2.78 -1.38
C GLY A 16 -6.06 4.24 -1.82
N VAL A 17 -5.13 4.70 -2.65
CA VAL A 17 -5.15 6.06 -3.22
C VAL A 17 -6.39 6.28 -4.08
N ILE A 18 -6.76 5.33 -4.96
CA ILE A 18 -7.96 5.43 -5.80
C ILE A 18 -9.21 5.59 -4.94
N TRP A 19 -9.36 4.78 -3.88
CA TRP A 19 -10.51 4.87 -2.98
C TRP A 19 -10.54 6.16 -2.17
N ILE A 20 -9.38 6.70 -1.76
CA ILE A 20 -9.29 8.03 -1.15
C ILE A 20 -9.83 9.08 -2.11
N LEU A 21 -9.30 9.10 -3.34
CA LEU A 21 -9.68 10.08 -4.36
C LEU A 21 -11.17 9.97 -4.75
N GLN A 22 -11.72 8.75 -4.79
CA GLN A 22 -13.15 8.54 -4.98
C GLN A 22 -13.96 9.05 -3.78
N GLY A 23 -13.55 8.73 -2.56
CA GLY A 23 -14.23 9.16 -1.33
C GLY A 23 -14.29 10.69 -1.15
N ILE A 24 -13.26 11.43 -1.59
CA ILE A 24 -13.23 12.90 -1.60
C ILE A 24 -13.84 13.53 -2.86
N ASN A 25 -14.46 12.73 -3.74
CA ASN A 25 -15.11 13.17 -4.98
C ASN A 25 -14.18 13.81 -6.03
N VAL A 26 -12.88 13.46 -6.01
CA VAL A 26 -11.92 13.89 -7.05
C VAL A 26 -12.00 12.99 -8.28
N LEU A 27 -12.31 11.70 -8.09
CA LEU A 27 -12.60 10.75 -9.18
C LEU A 27 -14.09 10.38 -9.19
N PRO A 28 -14.93 11.13 -9.94
CA PRO A 28 -16.33 10.81 -10.18
C PRO A 28 -16.47 9.72 -11.25
N GLY A 29 -17.51 8.89 -11.14
CA GLY A 29 -17.82 7.85 -12.14
C GLY A 29 -18.14 6.48 -11.57
N SER A 30 -18.11 6.29 -10.24
CA SER A 30 -18.47 5.03 -9.59
C SER A 30 -19.42 5.24 -8.40
N PHE A 31 -20.00 4.15 -7.89
CA PHE A 31 -20.81 4.13 -6.67
C PHE A 31 -20.06 4.60 -5.40
N MET A 32 -18.73 4.72 -5.47
CA MET A 32 -17.85 5.11 -4.36
C MET A 32 -17.57 6.61 -4.32
N SER A 33 -17.87 7.34 -5.39
CA SER A 33 -17.55 8.76 -5.54
C SER A 33 -18.41 9.63 -4.61
N GLY A 34 -17.77 10.50 -3.83
CA GLY A 34 -18.45 11.45 -2.94
C GLY A 34 -18.96 10.88 -1.62
N ARG A 35 -18.54 9.65 -1.26
CA ARG A 35 -18.88 9.02 0.02
C ARG A 35 -17.62 8.94 0.91
N PRO A 36 -17.53 9.72 2.01
CA PRO A 36 -16.32 9.79 2.83
C PRO A 36 -15.93 8.45 3.47
N GLY A 37 -16.86 7.50 3.61
CA GLY A 37 -16.56 6.14 4.07
C GLY A 37 -15.52 5.42 3.21
N TYR A 38 -15.51 5.63 1.88
CA TYR A 38 -14.51 5.03 1.01
C TYR A 38 -13.13 5.68 1.18
N ALA A 39 -13.07 6.95 1.58
CA ALA A 39 -11.78 7.58 1.87
C ALA A 39 -11.12 6.98 3.11
N VAL A 40 -11.91 6.67 4.14
CA VAL A 40 -11.42 5.99 5.36
C VAL A 40 -10.93 4.58 5.04
N LEU A 41 -11.70 3.82 4.25
CA LEU A 41 -11.28 2.49 3.80
C LEU A 41 -10.02 2.54 2.94
N GLY A 42 -9.94 3.48 2.01
CA GLY A 42 -8.76 3.69 1.16
C GLY A 42 -7.52 4.00 1.98
N LEU A 43 -7.65 4.83 3.02
CA LEU A 43 -6.56 5.12 3.96
C LEU A 43 -6.10 3.86 4.72
N ALA A 44 -7.04 3.06 5.22
CA ALA A 44 -6.71 1.81 5.88
C ALA A 44 -5.96 0.82 4.96
N VAL A 45 -6.45 0.66 3.73
CA VAL A 45 -5.82 -0.21 2.71
C VAL A 45 -4.42 0.30 2.35
N MET A 46 -4.25 1.61 2.18
CA MET A 46 -2.96 2.22 1.90
C MET A 46 -1.94 1.95 3.03
N ILE A 47 -2.36 2.06 4.29
CA ILE A 47 -1.51 1.77 5.45
C ILE A 47 -1.10 0.29 5.47
N VAL A 48 -2.03 -0.63 5.23
CA VAL A 48 -1.72 -2.07 5.17
C VAL A 48 -0.73 -2.37 4.05
N GLY A 49 -0.93 -1.81 2.86
CA GLY A 49 -0.01 -1.93 1.72
C GLY A 49 1.39 -1.44 2.04
N LEU A 50 1.50 -0.29 2.71
CA LEU A 50 2.77 0.30 3.13
C LEU A 50 3.51 -0.60 4.14
N VAL A 51 2.80 -1.16 5.13
CA VAL A 51 3.41 -2.08 6.11
C VAL A 51 3.96 -3.33 5.41
N ILE A 52 3.21 -3.92 4.48
CA ILE A 52 3.64 -5.10 3.71
C ILE A 52 4.86 -4.77 2.85
N LEU A 53 4.85 -3.60 2.18
CA LEU A 53 5.95 -3.14 1.35
C LEU A 53 7.23 -2.95 2.18
N LEU A 54 7.15 -2.27 3.32
CA LEU A 54 8.29 -2.02 4.20
C LEU A 54 8.87 -3.31 4.80
N ARG A 55 8.01 -4.25 5.23
CA ARG A 55 8.47 -5.56 5.73
C ARG A 55 9.13 -6.39 4.63
N SER A 56 8.61 -6.33 3.41
CA SER A 56 9.18 -7.04 2.26
C SER A 56 10.47 -6.38 1.75
N ALA A 57 10.59 -5.07 1.89
CA ALA A 57 11.77 -4.31 1.49
C ALA A 57 12.96 -4.47 2.44
N ARG A 58 12.72 -4.69 3.75
CA ARG A 58 13.79 -4.92 4.75
C ARG A 58 14.69 -6.09 4.33
N ARG A 59 15.93 -5.77 3.94
CA ARG A 59 17.00 -6.75 3.76
C ARG A 59 17.43 -7.26 5.14
N ARG A 60 17.73 -8.56 5.27
CA ARG A 60 18.61 -9.00 6.36
C ARG A 60 19.96 -8.30 6.10
N PRO A 61 20.58 -7.64 7.10
CA PRO A 61 21.96 -7.21 6.94
C PRO A 61 22.76 -8.44 6.56
N ALA A 62 23.45 -8.39 5.42
CA ALA A 62 24.45 -9.40 5.12
C ALA A 62 25.40 -9.38 6.32
N MET A 63 25.45 -10.49 7.07
CA MET A 63 26.51 -10.68 8.04
C MET A 63 27.80 -10.56 7.25
N VAL A 64 28.46 -9.41 7.35
CA VAL A 64 29.83 -9.22 6.91
C VAL A 64 30.65 -10.04 7.90
N GLY A 65 30.83 -11.32 7.58
CA GLY A 65 31.74 -12.19 8.31
C GLY A 65 33.16 -11.61 8.21
N PRO A 66 33.95 -11.63 9.29
CA PRO A 66 35.32 -11.12 9.27
C PRO A 66 36.11 -11.85 8.17
N ARG A 67 36.67 -11.07 7.24
CA ARG A 67 37.73 -11.56 6.35
C ARG A 67 39.00 -11.60 7.19
N THR A 68 39.36 -12.80 7.65
CA THR A 68 40.68 -13.12 8.20
C THR A 68 41.78 -12.77 7.20
#